data_AF-A0A537DB09-F1
#
_entry.id   AF-A0A537DB09-F1
#
_cell.length_a   1.000
_cell.length_b   1.000
_cell.length_c   1.000
_cell.angle_alpha   90.00
_cell.angle_beta   90.00
_cell.angle_gamma   90.00
#
_symmetry.space_group_name_H-M   'P 1'
#
loop_
_entity.id
_entity.type
_entity.pdbx_description
1 polymer ?
#
loop_
_entity_poly.entity_id
_entity_poly.type
_entity_poly.pdbx_seq_one_letter_code
_entity_poly.pdbx_strand_id
1 'polypeptide(L)'
;MTAKIVILDIETTSLEGDAGVLVGAGLMSDAGQGEYLEARRTSEETSLLSKLSKRLESYDVLVTWNGRSFDIPFLTTRLMKHSLDPRSILRKPHIDLADVVKSRLRLTFTYLDHVCDFFQIDRKKGPMGLDVPHLYVLAAEGDRKALASIREHCLDDLRATRQVFLKLKPLVEQQLE
;
A
#
# COMPACT_ATOMS: atom_id res chain seq x y z
N MET A 1 18.53 -6.26 17.29
CA MET A 1 17.09 -6.64 17.24
C MET A 1 16.71 -6.68 15.77
N THR A 2 15.93 -7.66 15.32
CA THR A 2 15.48 -7.70 13.92
C THR A 2 14.48 -6.58 13.68
N ALA A 3 14.67 -5.78 12.62
CA ALA A 3 13.77 -4.68 12.28
C ALA A 3 12.34 -5.19 12.03
N LYS A 4 11.33 -4.47 12.53
CA LYS A 4 9.91 -4.74 12.27
C LYS A 4 9.53 -4.17 10.91
N ILE A 5 9.24 -5.04 9.96
CA ILE A 5 8.92 -4.66 8.58
C ILE A 5 7.41 -4.62 8.40
N VAL A 6 6.93 -3.63 7.64
CA VAL A 6 5.55 -3.58 7.16
C VAL A 6 5.51 -3.30 5.67
N ILE A 7 4.73 -4.12 4.96
CA ILE A 7 4.27 -3.87 3.61
C ILE A 7 3.02 -3.00 3.69
N LEU A 8 2.99 -1.90 2.95
CA LEU A 8 1.89 -0.95 2.85
C LEU A 8 1.38 -0.89 1.42
N ASP A 9 0.06 -0.75 1.30
CA ASP A 9 -0.66 -0.45 0.07
C ASP A 9 -1.88 0.42 0.42
N ILE A 10 -2.28 1.33 -0.48
CA ILE A 10 -3.40 2.25 -0.25
C ILE A 10 -4.42 2.25 -1.38
N GLU A 11 -5.67 2.53 -1.02
CA GLU A 11 -6.79 2.65 -1.93
C GLU A 11 -7.34 4.07 -1.90
N THR A 12 -7.51 4.69 -3.07
CA THR A 12 -7.84 6.11 -3.19
C THR A 12 -8.90 6.34 -4.26
N THR A 13 -9.64 7.44 -4.15
CA THR A 13 -10.66 7.80 -5.16
C THR A 13 -10.09 8.53 -6.39
N SER A 14 -8.79 8.81 -6.42
CA SER A 14 -8.09 9.50 -7.51
C SER A 14 -6.59 9.30 -7.36
N LEU A 15 -5.84 9.36 -8.46
CA LEU A 15 -4.38 9.34 -8.43
C LEU A 15 -3.78 10.64 -7.88
N GLU A 16 -4.54 11.74 -7.91
CA GLU A 16 -4.10 13.05 -7.45
C GLU A 16 -4.58 13.34 -6.03
N GLY A 17 -3.65 13.68 -5.13
CA GLY A 17 -3.93 13.87 -3.70
C GLY A 17 -4.74 15.12 -3.34
N ASP A 18 -4.86 16.09 -4.25
CA ASP A 18 -5.70 17.27 -4.09
C ASP A 18 -7.18 16.98 -4.41
N ALA A 19 -7.43 16.15 -5.44
CA ALA A 19 -8.76 15.72 -5.87
C ALA A 19 -9.28 14.48 -5.11
N GLY A 20 -8.41 13.54 -4.78
CA GLY A 20 -8.76 12.26 -4.16
C GLY A 20 -8.90 12.31 -2.64
N VAL A 21 -9.43 11.23 -2.08
CA VAL A 21 -9.37 10.91 -0.63
C VAL A 21 -8.81 9.50 -0.42
N LEU A 22 -8.24 9.26 0.76
CA LEU A 22 -7.88 7.91 1.20
C LEU A 22 -9.14 7.13 1.58
N VAL A 23 -9.35 5.98 0.93
CA VAL A 23 -10.48 5.06 1.16
C VAL A 23 -10.07 3.91 2.08
N GLY A 24 -8.89 3.36 1.83
CA GLY A 24 -8.38 2.19 2.52
C GLY A 24 -6.87 2.20 2.61
N ALA A 25 -6.35 1.54 3.63
CA ALA A 25 -4.92 1.29 3.79
C ALA A 25 -4.73 -0.12 4.33
N GLY A 26 -4.01 -0.93 3.58
CA GLY A 26 -3.59 -2.26 3.98
C GLY A 26 -2.21 -2.21 4.63
N LEU A 27 -2.03 -2.99 5.69
CA LEU A 27 -0.73 -3.22 6.32
C LEU A 27 -0.51 -4.73 6.45
N MET A 28 0.69 -5.21 6.12
CA MET A 28 1.05 -6.62 6.28
C MET A 28 2.49 -6.75 6.78
N SER A 29 2.73 -7.51 7.85
CA SER A 29 4.10 -7.84 8.26
C SER A 29 4.76 -8.82 7.28
N ASP A 30 6.08 -8.90 7.30
CA ASP A 30 6.82 -9.92 6.56
C ASP A 30 6.48 -11.35 7.02
N ALA A 31 6.04 -11.53 8.26
CA ALA A 31 5.47 -12.78 8.77
C ALA A 31 4.06 -13.11 8.23
N GLY A 32 3.39 -12.16 7.56
CA GLY A 32 2.09 -12.35 6.91
C GLY A 32 0.88 -11.97 7.77
N GLN A 33 1.09 -11.35 8.94
CA GLN A 33 0.00 -10.80 9.74
C GLN A 33 -0.47 -9.50 9.09
N GLY A 34 -1.72 -9.47 8.63
CA GLY A 34 -2.29 -8.33 7.92
C GLY A 34 -3.44 -7.66 8.67
N GLU A 35 -3.62 -6.38 8.43
CA GLU A 35 -4.80 -5.61 8.80
C GLU A 35 -5.19 -4.66 7.67
N TYR A 36 -6.45 -4.23 7.68
CA TYR A 36 -6.97 -3.27 6.71
C TYR A 36 -7.80 -2.23 7.45
N LEU A 37 -7.43 -0.97 7.25
CA LEU A 37 -8.12 0.19 7.79
C LEU A 37 -8.92 0.83 6.65
N GLU A 38 -10.17 1.20 6.90
CA GLU A 38 -11.06 1.74 5.87
C GLU A 38 -11.84 2.96 6.39
N ALA A 39 -12.19 3.85 5.47
CA ALA A 39 -13.12 4.95 5.66
C ALA A 39 -14.35 4.69 4.78
N ARG A 40 -15.53 4.60 5.38
CA ARG A 40 -16.78 4.35 4.64
C ARG A 40 -17.37 5.60 4.02
N ARG A 41 -16.90 6.76 4.49
CA ARG A 41 -17.31 8.09 4.02
C ARG A 41 -16.10 8.99 4.00
N THR A 42 -16.12 10.00 3.13
CA THR A 42 -15.04 10.98 3.01
C THR A 42 -14.79 11.73 4.32
N SER A 43 -15.82 11.92 5.15
CA SER A 43 -15.72 12.52 6.48
C SER A 43 -14.89 11.71 7.48
N GLU A 44 -14.64 10.42 7.21
CA GLU A 44 -13.87 9.53 8.08
C GLU A 44 -12.37 9.51 7.73
N GLU A 45 -11.95 10.16 6.63
CA GLU A 45 -10.58 10.15 6.13
C GLU A 45 -9.56 10.59 7.19
N THR A 46 -9.82 11.69 7.91
CA THR A 46 -8.91 12.20 8.95
C THR A 46 -8.70 11.16 10.07
N SER A 47 -9.75 10.40 10.43
CA SER A 47 -9.65 9.33 11.41
C SER A 47 -8.81 8.16 10.88
N LEU A 48 -9.01 7.78 9.61
CA LEU A 48 -8.23 6.75 8.95
C LEU A 48 -6.73 7.13 8.89
N LEU A 49 -6.41 8.33 8.45
CA LEU A 49 -5.04 8.86 8.37
C LEU A 49 -4.35 8.85 9.74
N SER A 50 -5.05 9.31 10.78
CA SER A 50 -4.53 9.32 12.16
C SER A 50 -4.23 7.91 12.68
N LYS A 51 -5.15 6.96 12.46
CA LYS A 51 -4.97 5.54 12.83
C LYS A 51 -3.79 4.92 12.09
N LEU A 52 -3.71 5.14 10.77
CA LEU A 52 -2.62 4.63 9.93
C LEU A 52 -1.27 5.17 10.39
N SER A 53 -1.15 6.50 10.57
CA SER A 53 0.07 7.16 11.02
C SER A 53 0.56 6.58 12.35
N LYS A 54 -0.33 6.46 13.34
CA LYS A 54 -0.02 5.85 14.65
C LYS A 54 0.37 4.38 14.52
N ARG A 55 -0.27 3.63 13.63
CA ARG A 55 0.06 2.21 13.45
C ARG A 55 1.44 2.02 12.84
N LEU A 56 1.80 2.84 11.86
CA LEU A 56 3.12 2.82 11.21
C LEU A 56 4.26 3.10 12.20
N GLU A 57 4.04 3.87 13.26
CA GLU A 57 5.06 4.10 14.31
C GLU A 57 5.61 2.82 14.93
N SER A 58 4.82 1.74 14.98
CA SER A 58 5.22 0.45 15.57
C SER A 58 6.14 -0.42 14.70
N TYR A 59 6.42 0.02 13.48
CA TYR A 59 7.30 -0.64 12.52
C TYR A 59 8.57 0.18 12.28
N ASP A 60 9.67 -0.47 11.94
CA ASP A 60 10.95 0.18 11.71
C ASP A 60 11.15 0.48 10.21
N VAL A 61 10.74 -0.44 9.33
CA VAL A 61 10.96 -0.36 7.88
C VAL A 61 9.63 -0.44 7.12
N LEU A 62 9.46 0.45 6.15
CA LEU A 62 8.33 0.47 5.23
C LEU A 62 8.70 -0.16 3.89
N VAL A 63 7.86 -1.06 3.40
CA VAL A 63 7.97 -1.69 2.08
C VAL A 63 6.71 -1.38 1.29
N THR A 64 6.86 -0.98 0.03
CA THR A 64 5.72 -0.70 -0.87
C THR A 64 6.00 -1.25 -2.27
N TRP A 65 4.97 -1.27 -3.11
CA TRP A 65 5.12 -1.40 -4.55
C TRP A 65 4.80 -0.06 -5.23
N ASN A 66 5.79 0.62 -5.81
CA ASN A 66 5.62 1.94 -6.44
C ASN A 66 5.16 3.08 -5.49
N GLY A 67 5.15 2.84 -4.18
CA GLY A 67 4.73 3.83 -3.19
C GLY A 67 5.63 5.06 -3.08
N ARG A 68 6.89 5.01 -3.52
CA ARG A 68 7.73 6.22 -3.60
C ARG A 68 7.12 7.25 -4.56
N SER A 69 6.49 6.77 -5.63
CA SER A 69 5.86 7.61 -6.64
C SER A 69 4.38 7.91 -6.34
N PHE A 70 3.73 7.08 -5.52
CA PHE A 70 2.28 7.17 -5.30
C PHE A 70 1.89 7.24 -3.81
N ASP A 71 1.96 6.12 -3.08
CA ASP A 71 1.45 6.01 -1.70
C ASP A 71 2.01 7.09 -0.77
N ILE A 72 3.33 7.29 -0.78
CA ILE A 72 4.01 8.20 0.14
C ILE A 72 3.68 9.67 -0.20
N PRO A 73 3.78 10.14 -1.47
CA PRO A 73 3.29 11.47 -1.84
C PRO A 73 1.81 11.69 -1.54
N PHE A 74 0.94 10.70 -1.83
CA PHE A 74 -0.50 10.81 -1.59
C PHE A 74 -0.79 10.97 -0.09
N LEU A 75 -0.29 10.04 0.73
CA LEU A 75 -0.46 10.09 2.19
C LEU A 75 0.11 11.39 2.79
N THR A 76 1.28 11.82 2.32
CA THR A 76 1.89 13.08 2.78
C THR A 76 0.98 14.27 2.47
N THR A 77 0.46 14.34 1.25
CA THR A 77 -0.46 15.40 0.81
C THR A 77 -1.72 15.43 1.69
N ARG A 78 -2.33 14.26 1.91
CA ARG A 78 -3.55 14.14 2.71
C ARG A 78 -3.33 14.42 4.20
N LEU A 79 -2.23 13.96 4.78
CA LEU A 79 -1.85 14.27 6.17
C LEU A 79 -1.69 15.78 6.35
N MET A 80 -0.93 16.43 5.47
CA MET A 80 -0.72 17.88 5.52
C MET A 80 -2.02 18.67 5.35
N LYS A 81 -2.89 18.28 4.41
CA LYS A 81 -4.22 18.90 4.22
C LYS A 81 -5.06 18.86 5.49
N HIS A 82 -4.93 17.80 6.29
CA HIS A 82 -5.67 17.61 7.54
C HIS A 82 -4.90 18.08 8.80
N SER A 83 -3.81 18.84 8.64
CA SER A 83 -2.94 19.29 9.74
C SER A 83 -2.38 18.15 10.60
N LEU A 84 -2.17 16.98 10.00
CA LEU A 84 -1.56 15.81 10.64
C LEU A 84 -0.07 15.72 10.29
N ASP A 85 0.73 15.18 11.22
CA ASP A 85 2.17 15.05 11.07
C ASP A 85 2.55 13.88 10.13
N PRO A 86 3.27 14.13 9.02
CA PRO A 86 3.69 13.08 8.08
C PRO A 86 4.99 12.37 8.46
N ARG A 87 5.66 12.78 9.56
CA ARG A 87 6.98 12.26 9.93
C ARG A 87 6.98 10.75 10.24
N SER A 88 5.85 10.19 10.67
CA SER A 88 5.69 8.75 10.86
C SER A 88 5.87 7.95 9.56
N ILE A 89 5.72 8.58 8.40
CA ILE A 89 5.92 7.94 7.08
C ILE A 89 7.28 8.36 6.52
N LEU A 90 7.59 9.66 6.55
CA LEU A 90 8.76 10.22 5.85
C LEU A 90 10.11 9.91 6.50
N ARG A 91 10.15 9.60 7.81
CA ARG A 91 11.42 9.36 8.53
C ARG A 91 11.83 7.89 8.56
N LYS A 92 11.03 6.99 8.01
CA LYS A 92 11.32 5.55 8.04
C LYS A 92 12.20 5.17 6.84
N PRO A 93 13.15 4.25 7.02
CA PRO A 93 13.71 3.50 5.90
C PRO A 93 12.57 2.96 5.02
N HIS A 94 12.64 3.26 3.73
CA HIS A 94 11.60 2.93 2.76
C HIS A 94 12.18 2.19 1.56
N ILE A 95 11.77 0.93 1.42
CA ILE A 95 12.12 0.05 0.31
C ILE A 95 10.93 0.02 -0.65
N ASP A 96 11.13 0.61 -1.83
CA ASP A 96 10.16 0.48 -2.92
C ASP A 96 10.59 -0.68 -3.83
N LEU A 97 9.80 -1.76 -3.87
CA LEU A 97 10.13 -2.94 -4.66
C LEU A 97 10.08 -2.68 -6.16
N ALA A 98 9.28 -1.71 -6.63
CA ALA A 98 9.26 -1.36 -8.04
C ALA A 98 10.62 -0.76 -8.46
N ASP A 99 11.24 0.06 -7.60
CA ASP A 99 12.58 0.59 -7.83
C ASP A 99 13.64 -0.52 -7.80
N VAL A 100 13.54 -1.45 -6.85
CA VAL A 100 14.46 -2.59 -6.74
C VAL A 100 14.39 -3.46 -8.00
N VAL A 101 13.18 -3.81 -8.46
CA VAL A 101 12.98 -4.58 -9.69
C VAL A 101 13.56 -3.84 -10.89
N LYS A 102 13.21 -2.58 -11.09
CA LYS A 102 13.68 -1.78 -12.24
C LYS A 102 15.20 -1.64 -12.29
N SER A 103 15.84 -1.51 -11.13
CA SER A 103 17.29 -1.26 -11.05
C SER A 103 18.14 -2.54 -11.02
N ARG A 104 17.60 -3.66 -10.51
CA ARG A 104 18.38 -4.87 -10.25
C ARG A 104 17.97 -6.09 -11.06
N LEU A 105 16.78 -6.08 -11.67
CA LEU A 105 16.31 -7.16 -12.52
C LEU A 105 16.19 -6.70 -13.98
N ARG A 106 16.52 -7.59 -14.91
CA ARG A 106 16.42 -7.33 -16.36
C ARG A 106 15.22 -8.07 -16.95
N LEU A 107 14.02 -7.70 -16.49
CA LEU A 107 12.75 -8.25 -16.96
C LEU A 107 12.21 -7.43 -18.14
N THR A 108 11.41 -8.08 -18.99
CA THR A 108 10.73 -7.39 -20.11
C THR A 108 9.77 -6.31 -19.61
N PHE A 109 9.03 -6.61 -18.54
CA PHE A 109 8.17 -5.66 -17.86
C PHE A 109 8.41 -5.68 -16.35
N THR A 110 8.10 -4.59 -15.67
CA THR A 110 8.37 -4.42 -14.23
C THR A 110 7.13 -3.99 -13.44
N TYR A 111 5.93 -4.21 -13.97
CA TYR A 111 4.68 -4.05 -13.21
C TYR A 111 4.40 -5.31 -12.38
N LEU A 112 3.68 -5.16 -11.27
CA LEU A 112 3.54 -6.20 -10.23
C LEU A 112 3.11 -7.55 -10.80
N ASP A 113 2.08 -7.57 -11.66
CA ASP A 113 1.60 -8.80 -12.30
C ASP A 113 2.68 -9.56 -13.04
N HIS A 114 3.48 -8.87 -13.88
CA HIS A 114 4.53 -9.55 -14.64
C HIS A 114 5.62 -10.11 -13.73
N VAL A 115 5.91 -9.41 -12.63
CA VAL A 115 6.92 -9.85 -11.66
C VAL A 115 6.40 -11.05 -10.86
N CYS A 116 5.12 -11.06 -10.49
CA CYS A 116 4.48 -12.21 -9.88
C CYS A 116 4.47 -13.43 -10.81
N ASP A 117 4.09 -13.25 -12.08
CA ASP A 117 4.13 -14.31 -13.09
C ASP A 117 5.54 -14.89 -13.26
N PHE A 118 6.56 -14.03 -13.35
CA PHE A 118 7.96 -14.45 -13.47
C PHE A 118 8.42 -15.28 -12.26
N PHE A 119 8.04 -14.88 -11.04
CA PHE A 119 8.39 -15.60 -9.81
C PHE A 119 7.41 -16.71 -9.42
N GLN A 120 6.42 -17.03 -10.27
CA GLN A 120 5.38 -18.03 -10.00
C GLN A 120 4.63 -17.77 -8.68
N ILE A 121 4.29 -16.50 -8.43
CA ILE A 121 3.52 -16.07 -7.27
C ILE A 121 2.04 -16.01 -7.68
N ASP A 122 1.21 -16.84 -7.05
CA ASP A 122 -0.23 -16.83 -7.26
C ASP A 122 -0.83 -15.50 -6.78
N ARG A 123 -1.41 -14.74 -7.71
CA ARG A 123 -2.24 -13.55 -7.43
C ARG A 123 -3.63 -13.79 -7.98
N LYS A 124 -4.65 -13.47 -7.19
CA LYS A 124 -6.02 -13.39 -7.69
C LYS A 124 -6.15 -12.10 -8.49
N LYS A 125 -6.62 -12.20 -9.73
CA LYS A 125 -6.95 -11.01 -10.53
C LYS A 125 -8.21 -10.39 -9.92
N GLY A 126 -8.03 -9.39 -9.06
CA GLY A 126 -9.10 -8.57 -8.51
C GLY A 126 -9.56 -7.48 -9.48
N PRO A 127 -10.42 -6.53 -9.02
CA PRO A 127 -10.67 -5.29 -9.73
C PRO A 127 -9.35 -4.60 -10.08
N MET A 128 -9.35 -3.80 -11.14
CA MET A 128 -8.20 -2.93 -11.37
C MET A 128 -8.26 -1.76 -10.38
N GLY A 129 -7.11 -1.20 -9.98
CA GLY A 129 -7.09 0.01 -9.16
C GLY A 129 -7.89 1.18 -9.78
N LEU A 130 -8.08 1.19 -11.10
CA LEU A 130 -8.93 2.15 -11.82
C LEU A 130 -10.42 2.02 -11.48
N ASP A 131 -10.87 0.88 -10.95
CA ASP A 131 -12.26 0.65 -10.56
C ASP A 131 -12.56 1.19 -9.15
N VAL A 132 -11.54 1.46 -8.34
CA VAL A 132 -11.66 1.89 -6.94
C VAL A 132 -12.52 3.16 -6.78
N PRO A 133 -12.37 4.22 -7.60
CA PRO A 133 -13.24 5.39 -7.50
C PRO A 133 -14.73 5.05 -7.70
N HIS A 134 -15.04 4.21 -8.69
CA HIS A 134 -16.41 3.79 -8.96
C HIS A 134 -16.97 2.89 -7.85
N LEU A 135 -16.18 1.90 -7.41
CA LEU A 135 -16.54 1.03 -6.29
C LEU A 135 -16.76 1.81 -4.99
N TYR A 136 -15.99 2.88 -4.77
CA TYR A 136 -16.16 3.71 -3.58
C TYR A 136 -17.47 4.48 -3.58
N VAL A 137 -17.91 4.98 -4.74
CA VAL A 137 -19.23 5.63 -4.89
C VAL A 137 -20.34 4.64 -4.51
N LEU A 138 -20.31 3.43 -5.07
CA LEU A 138 -21.27 2.38 -4.73
C LEU A 138 -21.22 2.03 -3.23
N ALA A 139 -20.02 1.91 -2.66
CA ALA A 139 -19.84 1.63 -1.24
C ALA A 139 -20.42 2.74 -0.35
N ALA A 140 -20.24 4.01 -0.74
CA ALA A 140 -20.80 5.16 -0.02
C ALA A 140 -22.34 5.20 -0.06
N GLU A 141 -22.95 4.65 -1.12
CA GLU A 141 -24.41 4.43 -1.25
C GLU A 141 -24.91 3.19 -0.48
N GLY A 142 -24.00 2.41 0.11
CA GLY A 142 -24.31 1.27 0.97
C GLY A 142 -24.02 -0.10 0.36
N ASP A 143 -23.41 -0.16 -0.83
CA ASP A 143 -23.00 -1.44 -1.44
C ASP A 143 -21.81 -2.06 -0.69
N ARG A 144 -22.14 -3.04 0.16
CA ARG A 144 -21.15 -3.79 0.94
C ARG A 144 -20.24 -4.66 0.09
N LYS A 145 -20.68 -5.10 -1.10
CA LYS A 145 -19.85 -5.90 -2.00
C LYS A 145 -18.80 -5.03 -2.66
N ALA A 146 -19.16 -3.82 -3.06
CA ALA A 146 -18.19 -2.86 -3.59
C ALA A 146 -17.09 -2.54 -2.57
N LEU A 147 -17.47 -2.28 -1.31
CA LEU A 147 -16.50 -2.05 -0.23
C LEU A 147 -15.61 -3.27 0.03
N ALA A 148 -16.20 -4.46 0.07
CA ALA A 148 -15.44 -5.71 0.22
C ALA A 148 -14.48 -5.93 -0.95
N SER A 149 -14.88 -5.58 -2.17
CA SER A 149 -14.07 -5.71 -3.37
C SER A 149 -12.81 -4.82 -3.32
N ILE A 150 -12.94 -3.57 -2.85
CA ILE A 150 -11.78 -2.67 -2.65
C ILE A 150 -10.83 -3.28 -1.61
N ARG A 151 -11.37 -3.78 -0.49
CA ARG A 151 -10.58 -4.41 0.56
C ARG A 151 -9.85 -5.67 0.08
N GLU A 152 -10.53 -6.53 -0.69
CA GLU A 152 -9.95 -7.75 -1.22
C GLU A 152 -8.82 -7.46 -2.20
N HIS A 153 -8.98 -6.44 -3.05
CA HIS A 153 -7.94 -5.96 -3.96
C HIS A 153 -6.66 -5.57 -3.21
N CYS A 154 -6.75 -4.62 -2.27
CA CYS A 154 -5.62 -4.17 -1.45
C CYS A 154 -4.93 -5.33 -0.73
N LEU A 155 -5.71 -6.25 -0.14
CA LEU A 155 -5.15 -7.40 0.56
C LEU A 155 -4.44 -8.39 -0.38
N ASP A 156 -4.92 -8.57 -1.61
CA ASP A 156 -4.23 -9.40 -2.60
C ASP A 156 -2.93 -8.74 -3.09
N ASP A 157 -2.91 -7.42 -3.22
CA ASP A 157 -1.73 -6.65 -3.62
C ASP A 157 -0.66 -6.66 -2.53
N LEU A 158 -1.07 -6.56 -1.27
CA LEU A 158 -0.18 -6.78 -0.12
C LEU A 158 0.41 -8.18 -0.10
N ARG A 159 -0.39 -9.23 -0.34
CA ARG A 159 0.10 -10.61 -0.37
C ARG A 159 1.13 -10.79 -1.49
N ALA A 160 0.82 -10.29 -2.68
CA ALA A 160 1.72 -10.33 -3.83
C ALA A 160 3.03 -9.58 -3.53
N THR A 161 2.93 -8.33 -3.08
CA THR A 161 4.09 -7.49 -2.72
C THR A 161 4.94 -8.13 -1.63
N ARG A 162 4.31 -8.73 -0.60
CA ARG A 162 5.03 -9.48 0.44
C ARG A 162 5.78 -10.68 -0.15
N GLN A 163 5.15 -11.47 -1.01
CA GLN A 163 5.82 -12.63 -1.62
C GLN A 163 7.01 -12.20 -2.49
N VAL A 164 6.85 -11.10 -3.24
CA VAL A 164 7.96 -10.51 -4.00
C VAL A 164 9.06 -10.01 -3.05
N PHE A 165 8.71 -9.31 -1.96
CA PHE A 165 9.68 -8.89 -0.95
C PHE A 165 10.50 -10.07 -0.41
N LEU A 166 9.85 -11.18 -0.06
CA LEU A 166 10.53 -12.37 0.44
C LEU A 166 11.51 -12.97 -0.59
N LYS A 167 11.15 -12.96 -1.88
CA LYS A 167 12.05 -13.39 -2.98
C LYS A 167 13.22 -12.43 -3.17
N LEU A 168 12.98 -11.13 -3.04
CA LEU A 168 13.98 -10.08 -3.27
C LEU A 168 14.77 -9.70 -2.00
N LYS A 169 14.48 -10.33 -0.86
CA LYS A 169 15.13 -10.05 0.43
C LYS A 169 16.67 -10.03 0.33
N PRO A 170 17.34 -10.98 -0.33
CA PRO A 170 18.80 -10.95 -0.48
C PRO A 170 19.34 -9.70 -1.20
N LEU A 171 18.51 -9.02 -1.99
CA LEU A 171 18.89 -7.78 -2.66
C LEU A 171 18.82 -6.57 -1.73
N VAL A 172 17.96 -6.60 -0.71
CA VAL A 172 17.65 -5.43 0.13
C VAL A 172 18.08 -5.60 1.59
N GLU A 173 18.78 -6.68 1.93
CA GLU A 173 19.21 -7.00 3.29
C GLU A 173 19.96 -5.85 3.99
N GLN A 174 20.85 -5.16 3.30
CA GLN A 174 21.59 -4.00 3.83
C GLN A 174 20.70 -2.82 4.23
N GLN A 175 19.46 -2.77 3.75
CA GLN A 175 18.47 -1.73 4.07
C GLN A 175 17.56 -2.14 5.24
N LEU A 176 17.72 -3.36 5.76
CA LEU A 176 16.94 -3.94 6.86
C LEU A 176 17.71 -3.97 8.19
N GLU A 177 19.00 -3.64 8.16
CA GLU A 177 19.90 -3.51 9.33
C GLU A 177 19.79 -2.11 9.94
#